data_AF-A0A7J5QIJ4-F1
#
_entry.id   AF-A0A7J5QIJ4-F1
#
_cell.length_a   1.000
_cell.length_b   1.000
_cell.length_c   1.000
_cell.angle_alpha   90.00
_cell.angle_beta   90.00
_cell.angle_gamma   90.00
#
_symmetry.space_group_name_H-M   'P 1'
#
loop_
_entity.id
_entity.type
_entity.pdbx_description
1 polymer ?
#
loop_
_entity_poly.entity_id
_entity_poly.type
_entity_poly.pdbx_seq_one_letter_code
_entity_poly.pdbx_strand_id
1 'polypeptide(L)'
;MKQIKQDFFTANGEGIRIMTFGELAWHISRMECGRSLELYAVVNRQTRECSRPLSVKKEQWNGTPFYLLGGHGQEVRTINFVNRPKEELETACHDTLKGYDAVEGIGLVVSKLRELSPEELHKRITEEMKAGCKYLLVYRSEEEMAAALDGRIYAVSDTDGKYLCDLYQPDYLHLENEGDIVDTASIPDMRFHSDWAIANPTVRDKVLSSRMVIIYTHETITL
;
A
#
# COMPACT_ATOMS: atom_id res chain seq x y z
N MET A 1 13.80 7.33 -6.84
CA MET A 1 12.47 7.14 -7.47
C MET A 1 11.40 7.34 -6.40
N LYS A 2 10.29 8.01 -6.71
CA LYS A 2 9.14 8.09 -5.79
C LYS A 2 8.64 6.65 -5.54
N GLN A 3 8.38 6.29 -4.29
CA GLN A 3 7.90 4.96 -3.93
C GLN A 3 6.59 4.70 -4.69
N ILE A 4 6.54 3.63 -5.50
CA ILE A 4 5.34 3.29 -6.28
C ILE A 4 4.39 2.57 -5.32
N LYS A 5 3.28 3.22 -4.98
CA LYS A 5 2.22 2.60 -4.17
C LYS A 5 1.47 1.57 -5.02
N GLN A 6 1.22 0.39 -4.47
CA GLN A 6 0.39 -0.64 -5.04
C GLN A 6 -1.09 -0.21 -5.12
N ASP A 7 -1.83 -0.78 -6.07
CA ASP A 7 -3.28 -0.61 -6.17
C ASP A 7 -4.03 -1.57 -5.25
N PHE A 8 -3.52 -2.79 -5.04
CA PHE A 8 -4.05 -3.79 -4.12
C PHE A 8 -3.00 -4.84 -3.74
N PHE A 9 -3.26 -5.64 -2.71
CA PHE A 9 -2.51 -6.86 -2.41
C PHE A 9 -3.25 -8.11 -2.88
N THR A 10 -2.52 -9.07 -3.44
CA THR A 10 -3.05 -10.43 -3.70
C THR A 10 -3.21 -11.20 -2.39
N ALA A 11 -3.91 -12.33 -2.44
CA ALA A 11 -4.03 -13.25 -1.29
C ALA A 11 -2.68 -13.75 -0.76
N ASN A 12 -1.64 -13.78 -1.61
CA ASN A 12 -0.28 -14.20 -1.25
C ASN A 12 0.57 -13.03 -0.73
N GLY A 13 -0.02 -11.84 -0.54
CA GLY A 13 0.66 -10.67 -0.01
C GLY A 13 1.51 -9.92 -1.02
N GLU A 14 1.34 -10.13 -2.33
CA GLU A 14 2.06 -9.34 -3.34
C GLU A 14 1.31 -8.05 -3.63
N GLY A 15 2.00 -6.91 -3.50
CA GLY A 15 1.45 -5.59 -3.80
C GLY A 15 1.55 -5.31 -5.29
N ILE A 16 0.39 -5.27 -5.95
CA ILE A 16 0.27 -5.15 -7.40
C ILE A 16 -0.03 -3.71 -7.77
N ARG A 17 0.80 -3.14 -8.66
CA ARG A 17 0.51 -1.90 -9.37
C ARG A 17 0.08 -2.26 -10.80
N ILE A 18 -1.15 -1.93 -11.16
CA ILE A 18 -1.62 -2.06 -12.53
C ILE A 18 -0.99 -0.95 -13.36
N MET A 19 -0.34 -1.33 -14.45
CA MET A 19 0.29 -0.43 -15.41
C MET A 19 -0.23 -0.70 -16.81
N THR A 20 -0.36 0.37 -17.58
CA THR A 20 -0.44 0.29 -19.04
C THR A 20 0.88 -0.25 -19.61
N PHE A 21 0.86 -0.77 -20.83
CA PHE A 21 2.09 -1.28 -21.45
C PHE A 21 3.13 -0.16 -21.68
N GLY A 22 2.69 1.06 -21.94
CA GLY A 22 3.57 2.23 -22.06
C GLY A 22 4.25 2.60 -20.74
N GLU A 23 3.51 2.55 -19.63
CA GLU A 23 4.08 2.74 -18.28
C GLU A 23 5.10 1.65 -17.95
N LEU A 24 4.81 0.39 -18.27
CA LEU A 24 5.75 -0.71 -18.07
C LEU A 24 7.01 -0.53 -18.93
N ALA A 25 6.87 -0.22 -20.22
CA ALA A 25 7.99 0.03 -21.11
C ALA A 25 8.91 1.16 -20.57
N TRP A 26 8.30 2.25 -20.12
CA TRP A 26 9.01 3.35 -19.47
C TRP A 26 9.69 2.92 -18.17
N HIS A 27 9.04 2.06 -17.38
CA HIS A 27 9.58 1.52 -16.14
C HIS A 27 10.79 0.62 -16.40
N ILE A 28 10.67 -0.39 -17.27
CA ILE A 28 11.75 -1.34 -17.56
C ILE A 28 12.93 -0.66 -18.27
N SER A 29 12.68 0.40 -19.05
CA SER A 29 13.76 1.17 -19.71
C SER A 29 14.81 1.71 -18.73
N ARG A 30 14.37 2.05 -17.50
CA ARG A 30 15.22 2.58 -16.42
C ARG A 30 15.88 1.52 -15.55
N MET A 31 15.55 0.25 -15.74
CA MET A 31 16.21 -0.81 -14.98
C MET A 31 17.71 -0.83 -15.26
N GLU A 32 18.48 -1.13 -14.24
CA GLU A 32 19.89 -1.52 -14.40
C GLU A 32 19.96 -2.91 -15.04
N CYS A 33 21.00 -3.16 -15.85
CA CYS A 33 21.25 -4.50 -16.37
C CYS A 33 21.48 -5.49 -15.21
N GLY A 34 20.96 -6.70 -15.33
CA GLY A 34 20.97 -7.74 -14.31
C GLY A 34 19.79 -7.70 -13.34
N ARG A 35 18.99 -6.62 -13.32
CA ARG A 35 17.76 -6.53 -12.51
C ARG A 35 16.61 -7.29 -13.16
N SER A 36 15.76 -7.87 -12.31
CA SER A 36 14.48 -8.47 -12.70
C SER A 36 13.32 -7.84 -11.97
N LEU A 37 12.13 -7.90 -12.57
CA LEU A 37 10.86 -7.54 -11.95
C LEU A 37 9.86 -8.67 -12.16
N GLU A 38 9.02 -8.90 -11.16
CA GLU A 38 7.93 -9.86 -11.23
C GLU A 38 6.64 -9.16 -11.68
N LEU A 39 5.89 -9.81 -12.55
CA LEU A 39 4.66 -9.25 -13.12
C LEU A 39 3.62 -10.33 -13.45
N TYR A 40 2.39 -9.90 -13.70
CA TYR A 40 1.27 -10.74 -14.11
C TYR A 40 0.65 -10.19 -15.38
N ALA A 41 0.59 -11.02 -16.42
CA ALA A 41 0.05 -10.60 -17.73
C ALA A 41 -1.46 -10.32 -17.67
N VAL A 42 -2.16 -11.04 -16.80
CA VAL A 42 -3.61 -10.91 -16.62
C VAL A 42 -3.89 -10.46 -15.20
N VAL A 43 -4.48 -9.29 -15.06
CA VAL A 43 -4.86 -8.70 -13.78
C VAL A 43 -6.30 -8.22 -13.82
N ASN A 44 -7.09 -8.57 -12.80
CA ASN A 44 -8.44 -8.08 -12.64
C ASN A 44 -8.51 -7.14 -11.45
N ARG A 45 -8.78 -5.85 -11.73
CA ARG A 45 -8.86 -4.82 -10.70
C ARG A 45 -10.02 -5.02 -9.72
N GLN A 46 -11.15 -5.56 -10.19
CA GLN A 46 -12.36 -5.73 -9.39
C GLN A 46 -12.22 -6.93 -8.45
N THR A 47 -11.78 -8.08 -8.99
CA THR A 47 -11.63 -9.31 -8.19
C THR A 47 -10.31 -9.40 -7.45
N ARG A 48 -9.33 -8.52 -7.79
CA ARG A 48 -7.95 -8.53 -7.26
C ARG A 48 -7.19 -9.82 -7.60
N GLU A 49 -7.62 -10.52 -8.64
CA GLU A 49 -6.99 -11.75 -9.10
C GLU A 49 -5.90 -11.44 -10.13
N CYS A 50 -4.79 -12.16 -10.01
CA CYS A 50 -3.67 -12.13 -10.93
C CYS A 50 -3.42 -13.53 -11.47
N SER A 51 -3.14 -13.63 -12.76
CA SER A 51 -2.76 -14.89 -13.40
C SER A 51 -1.72 -14.65 -14.49
N ARG A 52 -1.16 -15.76 -15.02
CA ARG A 52 -0.01 -15.73 -15.95
C ARG A 52 1.18 -14.96 -15.33
N PRO A 53 1.80 -15.52 -14.28
CA PRO A 53 3.00 -14.93 -13.71
C PRO A 53 4.12 -14.91 -14.76
N LEU A 54 4.86 -13.81 -14.76
CA LEU A 54 5.97 -13.52 -15.66
C LEU A 54 7.07 -12.82 -14.86
N SER A 55 8.28 -12.87 -15.38
CA SER A 55 9.39 -12.05 -14.95
C SER A 55 9.95 -11.31 -16.16
N VAL A 56 10.35 -10.05 -15.97
CA VAL A 56 11.13 -9.31 -16.95
C VAL A 56 12.52 -9.06 -16.39
N LYS A 57 13.54 -9.45 -17.15
CA LYS A 57 14.93 -9.21 -16.79
C LYS A 57 15.61 -8.39 -17.88
N LYS A 58 16.30 -7.33 -17.48
CA LYS A 58 17.15 -6.56 -18.40
C LYS A 58 18.54 -7.20 -18.42
N GLU A 59 18.99 -7.58 -19.60
CA GLU A 59 20.28 -8.21 -19.84
C GLU A 59 21.07 -7.45 -20.89
N GLN A 60 22.34 -7.81 -21.06
CA GLN A 60 23.18 -7.24 -22.11
C GLN A 60 24.08 -8.29 -22.75
N TRP A 61 24.26 -8.16 -24.06
CA TRP A 61 25.20 -8.97 -24.83
C TRP A 61 26.13 -8.05 -25.60
N ASN A 62 27.44 -8.18 -25.42
CA ASN A 62 28.45 -7.31 -26.05
C ASN A 62 28.14 -5.81 -25.91
N GLY A 63 27.73 -5.37 -24.71
CA GLY A 63 27.39 -3.97 -24.42
C GLY A 63 26.04 -3.51 -24.97
N THR A 64 25.26 -4.42 -25.59
CA THR A 64 23.96 -4.12 -26.17
C THR A 64 22.85 -4.65 -25.27
N PRO A 65 21.98 -3.80 -24.69
CA PRO A 65 20.93 -4.24 -23.78
C PRO A 65 19.73 -4.84 -24.51
N PHE A 66 19.09 -5.83 -23.89
CA PHE A 66 17.83 -6.44 -24.30
C PHE A 66 17.04 -6.89 -23.07
N TYR A 67 15.76 -7.23 -23.24
CA TYR A 67 14.93 -7.76 -22.16
C TYR A 67 14.53 -9.20 -22.45
N LEU A 68 14.54 -10.03 -21.42
CA LEU A 68 13.92 -11.34 -21.39
C LEU A 68 12.60 -11.21 -20.64
N LEU A 69 11.51 -11.58 -21.27
CA LEU A 69 10.16 -11.56 -20.70
C LEU A 69 9.59 -12.98 -20.74
N GLY A 70 9.13 -13.52 -19.62
CA GLY A 70 8.65 -14.90 -19.54
C GLY A 70 8.93 -15.54 -18.19
N GLY A 71 9.09 -16.86 -18.15
CA GLY A 71 9.37 -17.59 -16.92
C GLY A 71 8.10 -18.09 -16.23
N HIS A 72 8.23 -18.69 -15.05
CA HIS A 72 7.11 -19.30 -14.30
C HIS A 72 6.28 -20.30 -15.15
N GLY A 73 6.96 -21.07 -16.00
CA GLY A 73 6.32 -22.02 -16.92
C GLY A 73 5.77 -21.40 -18.22
N GLN A 74 5.93 -20.09 -18.43
CA GLN A 74 5.63 -19.41 -19.69
C GLN A 74 6.86 -19.37 -20.61
N GLU A 75 6.60 -19.33 -21.93
CA GLU A 75 7.64 -19.13 -22.94
C GLU A 75 8.45 -17.86 -22.64
N VAL A 76 9.77 -17.90 -22.83
CA VAL A 76 10.63 -16.72 -22.70
C VAL A 76 10.80 -16.07 -24.07
N ARG A 77 10.42 -14.80 -24.16
CA ARG A 77 10.53 -13.97 -25.36
C ARG A 77 11.51 -12.84 -25.14
N THR A 78 12.14 -12.41 -26.23
CA THR A 78 13.13 -11.33 -26.19
C THR A 78 12.52 -10.03 -26.71
N ILE A 79 12.69 -8.94 -25.96
CA ILE A 79 12.40 -7.59 -26.42
C ILE A 79 13.73 -6.89 -26.67
N ASN A 80 14.06 -6.64 -27.94
CA ASN A 80 15.30 -5.97 -28.32
C ASN A 80 15.10 -4.46 -28.33
N PHE A 81 15.98 -3.72 -27.63
CA PHE A 81 15.93 -2.26 -27.58
C PHE A 81 17.32 -1.65 -27.72
N VAL A 82 17.70 -1.36 -28.95
CA VAL A 82 19.03 -0.81 -29.28
C VAL A 82 18.84 0.37 -30.21
N ASN A 83 19.20 1.57 -29.76
CA ASN A 83 19.13 2.82 -30.55
C ASN A 83 17.76 3.10 -31.17
N ARG A 84 16.68 2.64 -30.54
CA ARG A 84 15.31 2.82 -31.02
C ARG A 84 14.59 3.92 -30.25
N PRO A 85 13.65 4.65 -30.88
CA PRO A 85 12.76 5.57 -30.20
C PRO A 85 11.96 4.87 -29.09
N LYS A 86 11.51 5.64 -28.10
CA LYS A 86 10.73 5.12 -26.97
C LYS A 86 9.45 4.42 -27.46
N GLU A 87 8.83 4.96 -28.50
CA GLU A 87 7.60 4.47 -29.10
C GLU A 87 7.76 3.05 -29.68
N GLU A 88 8.95 2.72 -30.19
CA GLU A 88 9.25 1.36 -30.66
C GLU A 88 9.40 0.37 -29.50
N LEU A 89 9.93 0.80 -28.34
CA LEU A 89 9.96 -0.05 -27.15
C LEU A 89 8.55 -0.35 -26.66
N GLU A 90 7.70 0.68 -26.59
CA GLU A 90 6.31 0.53 -26.18
C GLU A 90 5.57 -0.47 -27.09
N THR A 91 5.76 -0.34 -28.41
CA THR A 91 5.18 -1.25 -29.40
C THR A 91 5.71 -2.68 -29.24
N ALA A 92 7.03 -2.86 -29.12
CA ALA A 92 7.64 -4.17 -28.94
C ALA A 92 7.21 -4.85 -27.61
N CYS A 93 7.08 -4.06 -26.54
CA CYS A 93 6.54 -4.54 -25.26
C CYS A 93 5.10 -5.00 -25.44
N HIS A 94 4.24 -4.15 -26.03
CA HIS A 94 2.84 -4.44 -26.29
C HIS A 94 2.67 -5.74 -27.10
N ASP A 95 3.40 -5.90 -28.20
CA ASP A 95 3.29 -7.07 -29.07
C ASP A 95 3.76 -8.35 -28.38
N THR A 96 4.83 -8.25 -27.58
CA THR A 96 5.33 -9.38 -26.79
C THR A 96 4.32 -9.79 -25.72
N LEU A 97 3.72 -8.82 -25.04
CA LEU A 97 2.77 -9.02 -23.94
C LEU A 97 1.42 -9.57 -24.40
N LYS A 98 0.96 -9.20 -25.60
CA LYS A 98 -0.20 -9.84 -26.24
C LYS A 98 -0.03 -11.36 -26.40
N GLY A 99 1.22 -11.81 -26.52
CA GLY A 99 1.56 -13.24 -26.54
C GLY A 99 1.24 -14.01 -25.27
N TYR A 100 1.00 -13.31 -24.15
CA TYR A 100 0.66 -13.88 -22.84
C TYR A 100 -0.78 -13.55 -22.43
N ASP A 101 -1.65 -13.27 -23.39
CA ASP A 101 -3.06 -12.89 -23.18
C ASP A 101 -3.25 -11.58 -22.39
N ALA A 102 -2.24 -10.70 -22.36
CA ALA A 102 -2.40 -9.37 -21.76
C ALA A 102 -3.33 -8.49 -22.61
N VAL A 103 -4.36 -7.91 -21.99
CA VAL A 103 -5.40 -7.13 -22.70
C VAL A 103 -5.35 -5.65 -22.35
N GLU A 104 -5.71 -5.27 -21.13
CA GLU A 104 -5.90 -3.87 -20.74
C GLU A 104 -4.74 -3.29 -19.91
N GLY A 105 -4.00 -4.15 -19.20
CA GLY A 105 -2.91 -3.74 -18.33
C GLY A 105 -2.18 -4.93 -17.72
N ILE A 106 -1.08 -4.64 -17.04
CA ILE A 106 -0.20 -5.62 -16.39
C ILE A 106 -0.09 -5.30 -14.91
N GLY A 107 -0.14 -6.35 -14.09
CA GLY A 107 0.15 -6.22 -12.67
C GLY A 107 1.65 -6.30 -12.43
N LEU A 108 2.31 -5.19 -12.12
CA LEU A 108 3.70 -5.19 -11.64
C LEU A 108 3.72 -5.43 -10.13
N VAL A 109 4.57 -6.35 -9.66
CA VAL A 109 4.79 -6.53 -8.22
C VAL A 109 5.75 -5.45 -7.72
N VAL A 110 5.24 -4.51 -6.92
CA VAL A 110 5.99 -3.35 -6.40
C VAL A 110 6.25 -3.42 -4.90
N SER A 111 5.55 -4.30 -4.20
CA SER A 111 5.75 -4.53 -2.77
C SER A 111 5.34 -5.95 -2.37
N LYS A 112 5.72 -6.36 -1.16
CA LYS A 112 5.30 -7.61 -0.53
C LYS A 112 4.94 -7.39 0.93
N LEU A 113 3.90 -8.06 1.41
CA LEU A 113 3.61 -8.17 2.83
C LEU A 113 4.56 -9.19 3.43
N ARG A 114 5.37 -8.73 4.38
CA ARG A 114 6.21 -9.59 5.21
C ARG A 114 5.53 -9.78 6.55
N GLU A 115 5.33 -11.04 6.93
CA GLU A 115 4.92 -11.39 8.28
C GLU A 115 5.99 -10.99 9.30
N LEU A 116 5.57 -10.36 10.38
CA LEU A 116 6.43 -10.02 11.50
C LEU A 116 6.76 -11.27 12.30
N SER A 117 7.99 -11.36 12.80
CA SER A 117 8.34 -12.41 13.75
C SER A 117 7.55 -12.24 15.06
N PRO A 118 7.38 -13.33 15.84
CA PRO A 118 6.77 -13.24 17.17
C PRO A 118 7.45 -12.19 18.07
N GLU A 119 8.77 -12.05 17.99
CA GLU A 119 9.55 -11.06 18.76
C GLU A 119 9.25 -9.63 18.31
N GLU A 120 9.18 -9.38 17.00
CA GLU A 120 8.84 -8.08 16.44
C GLU A 120 7.43 -7.66 16.86
N LEU A 121 6.46 -8.59 16.74
CA LEU A 121 5.07 -8.34 17.12
C LEU A 121 4.94 -8.12 18.64
N HIS A 122 5.58 -8.96 19.45
CA HIS A 122 5.57 -8.82 20.91
C HIS A 122 6.16 -7.48 21.35
N LYS A 123 7.25 -7.04 20.70
CA LYS A 123 7.86 -5.74 20.96
C LYS A 123 6.88 -4.60 20.68
N ARG A 124 6.23 -4.59 19.50
CA ARG A 124 5.23 -3.56 19.12
C ARG A 124 4.06 -3.52 20.11
N ILE A 125 3.50 -4.69 20.46
CA ILE A 125 2.41 -4.79 21.45
C ILE A 125 2.84 -4.22 22.80
N THR A 126 4.03 -4.59 23.26
CA THR A 126 4.54 -4.15 24.57
C THR A 126 4.80 -2.65 24.61
N GLU A 127 5.31 -2.06 23.54
CA GLU A 127 5.53 -0.62 23.42
C GLU A 127 4.20 0.15 23.49
N GLU A 128 3.17 -0.30 22.78
CA GLU A 128 1.84 0.32 22.79
C GLU A 128 1.13 0.15 24.13
N MET A 129 1.24 -1.02 24.76
CA MET A 129 0.71 -1.26 26.10
C MET A 129 1.37 -0.36 27.15
N LYS A 130 2.69 -0.08 27.04
CA LYS A 130 3.39 0.85 27.93
C LYS A 130 2.91 2.30 27.75
N ALA A 131 2.61 2.69 26.52
CA ALA A 131 2.07 4.02 26.22
C ALA A 131 0.62 4.21 26.69
N GLY A 132 -0.09 3.11 26.99
CA GLY A 132 -1.47 3.10 27.44
C GLY A 132 -2.46 3.22 26.30
N CYS A 133 -3.38 2.26 26.19
CA CYS A 133 -4.51 2.27 25.27
C CYS A 133 -5.68 1.50 25.91
N LYS A 134 -6.91 1.85 25.51
CA LYS A 134 -8.11 1.12 25.93
C LYS A 134 -8.37 -0.10 25.05
N TYR A 135 -8.07 0.01 23.76
CA TYR A 135 -8.17 -1.08 22.80
C TYR A 135 -6.85 -1.25 22.07
N LEU A 136 -6.44 -2.50 21.93
CA LEU A 136 -5.37 -2.92 21.03
C LEU A 136 -5.95 -3.96 20.10
N LEU A 137 -6.09 -3.61 18.83
CA LEU A 137 -6.63 -4.48 17.79
C LEU A 137 -5.50 -4.93 16.86
N VAL A 138 -5.54 -6.20 16.48
CA VAL A 138 -4.51 -6.81 15.65
C VAL A 138 -5.13 -7.29 14.34
N TYR A 139 -4.56 -6.84 13.23
CA TYR A 139 -4.98 -7.21 11.87
C TYR A 139 -3.75 -7.63 11.05
N ARG A 140 -3.96 -8.31 9.93
CA ARG A 140 -2.89 -8.67 9.02
C ARG A 140 -2.33 -7.46 8.30
N SER A 141 -3.20 -6.62 7.75
CA SER A 141 -2.83 -5.44 6.96
C SER A 141 -3.84 -4.29 7.13
N GLU A 142 -3.52 -3.15 6.54
CA GLU A 142 -4.41 -1.98 6.47
C GLU A 142 -5.73 -2.31 5.78
N GLU A 143 -5.72 -3.13 4.72
CA GLU A 143 -6.93 -3.51 3.99
C GLU A 143 -7.89 -4.38 4.82
N GLU A 144 -7.36 -5.34 5.58
CA GLU A 144 -8.19 -6.16 6.48
C GLU A 144 -8.78 -5.30 7.60
N MET A 145 -7.96 -4.43 8.19
CA MET A 145 -8.39 -3.49 9.20
C MET A 145 -9.52 -2.59 8.68
N ALA A 146 -9.32 -1.98 7.50
CA ALA A 146 -10.31 -1.12 6.87
C ALA A 146 -11.62 -1.87 6.63
N ALA A 147 -11.58 -3.10 6.13
CA ALA A 147 -12.79 -3.91 5.92
C ALA A 147 -13.53 -4.24 7.23
N ALA A 148 -12.80 -4.40 8.35
CA ALA A 148 -13.39 -4.72 9.65
C ALA A 148 -13.90 -3.48 10.41
N LEU A 149 -13.26 -2.33 10.22
CA LEU A 149 -13.45 -1.13 11.02
C LEU A 149 -13.94 0.09 10.22
N ASP A 150 -14.37 -0.11 8.97
CA ASP A 150 -14.92 0.98 8.14
C ASP A 150 -16.04 1.73 8.86
N GLY A 151 -15.91 3.06 8.94
CA GLY A 151 -16.83 3.94 9.67
C GLY A 151 -16.83 3.77 11.20
N ARG A 152 -15.84 3.07 11.79
CA ARG A 152 -15.77 2.81 13.24
C ARG A 152 -14.55 3.40 13.95
N ILE A 153 -13.63 4.02 13.20
CA ILE A 153 -12.44 4.69 13.75
C ILE A 153 -12.58 6.19 13.51
N TYR A 154 -12.33 6.97 14.56
CA TYR A 154 -12.47 8.42 14.53
C TYR A 154 -11.17 9.04 15.02
N ALA A 155 -10.52 9.82 14.16
CA ALA A 155 -9.33 10.58 14.52
C ALA A 155 -9.75 11.82 15.32
N VAL A 156 -9.11 12.01 16.47
CA VAL A 156 -9.34 13.17 17.36
C VAL A 156 -8.02 13.86 17.64
N SER A 157 -7.98 15.17 17.48
CA SER A 157 -6.82 16.00 17.84
C SER A 157 -7.15 16.98 18.95
N ASP A 158 -6.14 17.59 19.55
CA ASP A 158 -6.35 18.89 20.19
C ASP A 158 -6.41 20.02 19.15
N THR A 159 -6.68 21.24 19.62
CA THR A 159 -6.86 22.42 18.78
C THR A 159 -5.59 22.87 18.04
N ASP A 160 -4.40 22.52 18.54
CA ASP A 160 -3.12 22.86 17.93
C ASP A 160 -2.43 21.67 17.22
N GLY A 161 -3.07 20.50 17.21
CA GLY A 161 -2.57 19.27 16.59
C GLY A 161 -1.39 18.63 17.30
N LYS A 162 -1.06 19.08 18.51
CA LYS A 162 0.04 18.54 19.31
C LYS A 162 -0.26 17.11 19.78
N TYR A 163 -1.52 16.80 20.05
CA TYR A 163 -1.96 15.45 20.41
C TYR A 163 -2.98 14.95 19.39
N LEU A 164 -2.75 13.73 18.89
CA LEU A 164 -3.64 13.03 17.97
C LEU A 164 -3.82 11.59 18.47
N CYS A 165 -5.05 11.11 18.52
CA CYS A 165 -5.33 9.70 18.77
C CYS A 165 -6.55 9.24 17.98
N ASP A 166 -6.63 7.92 17.77
CA ASP A 166 -7.80 7.28 17.22
C ASP A 166 -8.71 6.78 18.34
N LEU A 167 -10.02 6.94 18.16
CA LEU A 167 -11.05 6.42 19.03
C LEU A 167 -11.87 5.34 18.32
N TYR A 168 -12.28 4.34 19.08
CA TYR A 168 -13.26 3.36 18.61
C TYR A 168 -14.66 3.93 18.75
N GLN A 169 -15.55 3.59 17.82
CA GLN A 169 -16.91 4.13 17.74
C GLN A 169 -17.67 4.20 19.08
N PRO A 170 -17.66 3.19 19.97
CA PRO A 170 -18.38 3.28 21.24
C PRO A 170 -17.89 4.42 22.14
N ASP A 171 -16.58 4.68 22.18
CA ASP A 171 -16.00 5.74 23.00
C ASP A 171 -16.15 7.10 22.35
N TYR A 172 -16.03 7.16 21.03
CA TYR A 172 -16.36 8.36 20.26
C TYR A 172 -17.79 8.83 20.59
N LEU A 173 -18.79 7.93 20.47
CA LEU A 173 -20.19 8.27 20.77
C LEU A 173 -20.37 8.73 22.23
N HIS A 174 -19.69 8.10 23.17
CA HIS A 174 -19.80 8.47 24.58
C HIS A 174 -19.19 9.84 24.86
N LEU A 175 -17.97 10.09 24.37
CA LEU A 175 -17.23 11.34 24.57
C LEU A 175 -17.89 12.52 23.85
N GLU A 176 -18.47 12.30 22.67
CA GLU A 176 -19.25 13.31 21.98
C GLU A 176 -20.50 13.69 22.78
N ASN A 177 -21.26 12.71 23.26
CA ASN A 177 -22.47 12.95 24.05
C ASN A 177 -22.19 13.70 25.36
N GLU A 178 -21.01 13.51 25.95
CA GLU A 178 -20.56 14.22 27.15
C GLU A 178 -19.98 15.62 26.85
N GLY A 179 -19.78 15.95 25.57
CA GLY A 179 -19.19 17.21 25.14
C GLY A 179 -17.68 17.28 25.34
N ASP A 180 -17.01 16.14 25.51
CA ASP A 180 -15.55 16.07 25.69
C ASP A 180 -14.80 16.23 24.37
N ILE A 181 -15.45 15.85 23.27
CA ILE A 181 -14.99 16.07 21.90
C ILE A 181 -16.06 16.81 21.10
N VAL A 182 -15.63 17.54 20.08
CA VAL A 182 -16.49 18.39 19.25
C VAL A 182 -16.15 18.21 17.77
N ASP A 183 -17.18 18.29 16.93
CA ASP A 183 -17.05 18.34 15.48
C ASP A 183 -16.37 19.64 15.07
N THR A 184 -15.23 19.56 14.40
CA THR A 184 -14.44 20.72 14.01
C THR A 184 -15.11 21.54 12.90
N ALA A 185 -16.03 20.95 12.13
CA ALA A 185 -16.84 21.68 11.16
C ALA A 185 -17.74 22.73 11.82
N SER A 186 -18.05 22.56 13.11
CA SER A 186 -18.81 23.54 13.90
C SER A 186 -17.96 24.73 14.39
N ILE A 187 -16.64 24.71 14.19
CA ILE A 187 -15.68 25.72 14.67
C ILE A 187 -14.92 26.33 13.47
N PRO A 188 -15.54 27.25 12.72
CA PRO A 188 -15.04 27.69 11.42
C PRO A 188 -13.73 28.52 11.50
N ASP A 189 -13.45 29.11 12.66
CA ASP A 189 -12.33 30.05 12.84
C ASP A 189 -11.02 29.37 13.27
N MET A 190 -11.02 28.03 13.41
CA MET A 190 -9.85 27.25 13.83
C MET A 190 -9.49 26.20 12.78
N ARG A 191 -8.18 25.95 12.63
CA ARG A 191 -7.67 24.90 11.75
C ARG A 191 -7.31 23.68 12.56
N PHE A 192 -7.97 22.58 12.28
CA PHE A 192 -7.76 21.31 12.96
C PHE A 192 -7.06 20.30 12.05
N HIS A 193 -6.46 19.30 12.69
CA HIS A 193 -5.76 18.20 12.02
C HIS A 193 -6.65 16.97 11.82
N SER A 194 -7.87 16.99 12.34
CA SER A 194 -8.87 15.93 12.26
C SER A 194 -10.29 16.51 12.25
N ASP A 195 -11.26 15.68 11.88
CA ASP A 195 -12.69 16.06 11.86
C ASP A 195 -13.25 16.26 13.29
N TRP A 196 -12.58 15.71 14.30
CA TRP A 196 -12.94 15.84 15.71
C TRP A 196 -11.83 16.47 16.52
N ALA A 197 -12.20 17.29 17.51
CA ALA A 197 -11.24 17.89 18.43
C ALA A 197 -11.64 17.74 19.89
N ILE A 198 -10.65 17.69 20.78
CA ILE A 198 -10.86 17.74 22.23
C ILE A 198 -11.43 19.12 22.59
N ALA A 199 -12.58 19.13 23.26
CA ALA A 199 -13.33 20.36 23.54
C ALA A 199 -12.58 21.32 24.49
N ASN A 200 -11.86 20.76 25.49
CA ASN A 200 -11.10 21.54 26.46
C ASN A 200 -9.87 20.75 26.96
N PRO A 201 -8.70 21.39 27.17
CA PRO A 201 -7.55 20.79 27.84
C PRO A 201 -7.84 19.97 29.12
N THR A 202 -8.88 20.29 29.90
CA THR A 202 -9.21 19.59 31.15
C THR A 202 -9.67 18.15 30.96
N VAL A 203 -10.24 17.82 29.78
CA VAL A 203 -10.74 16.46 29.48
C VAL A 203 -9.76 15.66 28.63
N ARG A 204 -8.60 16.24 28.31
CA ARG A 204 -7.58 15.62 27.43
C ARG A 204 -7.20 14.22 27.90
N ASP A 205 -6.83 14.06 29.16
CA ASP A 205 -6.35 12.77 29.68
C ASP A 205 -7.46 11.70 29.63
N LYS A 206 -8.72 12.11 29.82
CA LYS A 206 -9.88 11.22 29.67
C LYS A 206 -10.03 10.74 28.22
N VAL A 207 -9.97 11.66 27.25
CA VAL A 207 -10.05 11.31 25.82
C VAL A 207 -8.87 10.41 25.42
N LEU A 208 -7.64 10.78 25.79
CA LEU A 208 -6.44 10.01 25.47
C LEU A 208 -6.44 8.63 26.15
N SER A 209 -7.07 8.47 27.31
CA SER A 209 -7.23 7.17 27.96
C SER A 209 -8.13 6.20 27.19
N SER A 210 -8.99 6.73 26.30
CA SER A 210 -9.87 5.95 25.41
C SER A 210 -9.23 5.63 24.06
N ARG A 211 -7.95 6.00 23.85
CA ARG A 211 -7.20 5.72 22.62
C ARG A 211 -7.27 4.25 22.26
N MET A 212 -7.56 3.99 20.99
CA MET A 212 -7.34 2.70 20.37
C MET A 212 -6.02 2.67 19.62
N VAL A 213 -5.47 1.47 19.49
CA VAL A 213 -4.24 1.20 18.74
C VAL A 213 -4.48 0.02 17.82
N ILE A 214 -3.92 0.12 16.61
CA ILE A 214 -3.97 -0.92 15.59
C ILE A 214 -2.56 -1.40 15.35
N ILE A 215 -2.35 -2.71 15.46
CA ILE A 215 -1.07 -3.35 15.16
C ILE A 215 -1.27 -4.29 13.98
N TYR A 216 -0.42 -4.13 12.97
CA TYR A 216 -0.37 -5.04 11.82
C TYR A 216 0.60 -6.18 12.09
N THR A 217 0.19 -7.41 11.81
CA THR A 217 1.07 -8.58 11.85
C THR A 217 1.96 -8.69 10.62
N HIS A 218 1.65 -7.94 9.55
CA HIS A 218 2.49 -7.83 8.38
C HIS A 218 2.91 -6.39 8.14
N GLU A 219 4.07 -6.21 7.52
CA GLU A 219 4.54 -4.92 7.03
C GLU A 219 4.73 -4.93 5.51
N THR A 220 4.51 -3.78 4.89
CA THR A 220 4.72 -3.62 3.45
C THR A 220 6.19 -3.34 3.16
N ILE A 221 6.83 -4.24 2.45
CA ILE A 221 8.20 -4.07 1.94
C ILE A 221 8.12 -3.68 0.47
N THR A 222 8.70 -2.54 0.11
CA THR A 222 8.79 -2.12 -1.30
C THR A 222 9.97 -2.79 -1.99
N LEU A 223 9.78 -3.15 -3.26
CA LEU A 223 10.78 -3.78 -4.12
C LEU A 223 11.52 -2.79 -5.01
#